data_AF-A0A2U1NIC2-F1
#
_entry.id   AF-A0A2U1NIC2-F1
#
_cell.length_a   1.000
_cell.length_b   1.000
_cell.length_c   1.000
_cell.angle_alpha   90.00
_cell.angle_beta   90.00
_cell.angle_gamma   90.00
#
_symmetry.space_group_name_H-M   'P 1'
#
loop_
_entity.id
_entity.type
_entity.pdbx_description
1 polymer ?
#
loop_
_entity_poly.entity_id
_entity_poly.type
_entity_poly.pdbx_seq_one_letter_code
_entity_poly.pdbx_strand_id
1 'polypeptide(L)'
;MAPKFPKCLKIARQIGDRRINRVLHEIFFREKRAYMGQERIYNEIIDEILVRVEETHAIIVKLKKFVGGHVLDEALDDLKAAEQEDFAEIGRLMQMGHSASVRAGEKFICGSNESKDYFKYLFVQEEWENEGLIRKLVEWYDGFQEKIAKFGAMIEEGQRFSDFDVAHWDGMECLVEAQAKNGEILQAFLRVLDVLREARDEKRRHVMVMDVHQ
;
A
#
# COMPACT_ATOMS: atom_id res chain seq x y z
N MET A 1 46.69 -2.78 2.60
CA MET A 1 45.45 -3.00 1.80
C MET A 1 44.70 -1.68 1.68
N ALA A 2 44.15 -1.36 0.50
CA ALA A 2 43.31 -0.18 0.34
C ALA A 2 41.97 -0.40 1.09
N PRO A 3 41.37 0.63 1.69
CA PRO A 3 40.09 0.46 2.37
C PRO A 3 38.98 0.09 1.38
N LYS A 4 38.05 -0.81 1.79
CA LYS A 4 36.91 -1.22 0.95
C LYS A 4 36.02 -0.05 0.49
N PHE A 5 35.98 1.04 1.27
CA PHE A 5 35.17 2.23 0.95
C PHE A 5 35.94 3.54 1.23
N PRO A 6 36.88 3.94 0.36
CA PRO A 6 37.75 5.09 0.61
C PRO A 6 37.00 6.43 0.61
N LYS A 7 35.89 6.52 -0.13
CA LYS A 7 34.98 7.69 -0.11
C LYS A 7 34.28 7.83 1.25
N CYS A 8 33.71 6.74 1.78
CA CYS A 8 33.05 6.74 3.09
C CYS A 8 34.02 7.10 4.21
N LEU A 9 35.27 6.60 4.16
CA LEU A 9 36.33 6.98 5.11
C LEU A 9 36.71 8.46 5.03
N LYS A 10 36.76 9.05 3.83
CA LYS A 10 37.02 10.48 3.66
C LYS A 10 35.89 11.31 4.28
N ILE A 11 34.64 10.91 4.05
CA ILE A 11 33.45 11.57 4.61
C ILE A 11 33.40 11.41 6.13
N ALA A 12 33.60 10.20 6.66
CA ALA A 12 33.63 9.93 8.09
C ALA A 12 34.73 10.75 8.81
N ARG A 13 35.89 10.96 8.17
CA ARG A 13 36.95 11.84 8.69
C ARG A 13 36.59 13.32 8.65
N GLN A 14 35.84 13.76 7.65
CA GLN A 14 35.40 15.16 7.52
C GLN A 14 34.27 15.50 8.50
N ILE A 15 33.32 14.58 8.71
CA ILE A 15 32.10 14.83 9.45
C ILE A 15 32.22 14.30 10.89
N GLY A 16 33.00 13.26 11.14
CA GLY A 16 33.11 12.56 12.41
C GLY A 16 31.97 11.55 12.58
N ASP A 17 32.30 10.28 12.83
CA ASP A 17 31.35 9.15 12.91
C ASP A 17 30.22 9.38 13.94
N ARG A 18 30.58 9.94 15.11
CA ARG A 18 29.62 10.32 16.16
C ARG A 18 28.61 11.39 15.73
N ARG A 19 28.90 12.19 14.70
CA ARG A 19 27.93 13.17 14.18
C ARG A 19 26.85 12.50 13.34
N ILE A 20 27.19 11.47 12.58
CA ILE A 20 26.21 10.70 11.78
C ILE A 20 25.23 10.00 12.71
N ASN A 21 25.70 9.35 13.78
CA ASN A 21 24.81 8.70 14.76
C ASN A 21 23.83 9.70 15.40
N ARG A 22 24.30 10.91 15.74
CA ARG A 22 23.42 11.96 16.29
C ARG A 22 22.38 12.43 15.29
N VAL A 23 22.75 12.57 14.02
CA VAL A 23 21.82 12.98 12.96
C VAL A 23 20.76 11.90 12.74
N LEU A 24 21.17 10.63 12.62
CA LEU A 24 20.23 9.50 12.46
C LEU A 24 19.30 9.39 13.68
N HIS A 25 19.85 9.47 14.90
CA HIS A 25 19.05 9.46 16.12
C HIS A 25 18.00 10.58 16.12
N GLU A 26 18.40 11.82 15.81
CA GLU A 26 17.47 12.95 15.81
C GLU A 26 16.37 12.83 14.74
N ILE A 27 16.70 12.34 13.54
CA ILE A 27 15.73 12.10 12.46
C ILE A 27 14.69 11.07 12.93
N PHE A 28 15.14 9.91 13.39
CA PHE A 28 14.26 8.83 13.83
C PHE A 28 13.43 9.21 15.05
N PHE A 29 14.01 9.97 15.97
CA PHE A 29 13.30 10.48 17.14
C PHE A 29 12.16 11.42 16.74
N ARG A 30 12.41 12.34 15.80
CA ARG A 30 11.37 13.25 15.27
C ARG A 30 10.27 12.49 14.55
N GLU A 31 10.63 11.54 13.69
CA GLU A 31 9.66 10.72 12.96
C GLU A 31 8.79 9.88 13.90
N LYS A 32 9.40 9.25 14.91
CA LYS A 32 8.67 8.52 15.95
C LYS A 32 7.65 9.43 16.63
N ARG A 33 8.08 10.63 17.06
CA ARG A 33 7.19 11.58 17.72
C ARG A 33 6.06 12.03 16.80
N ALA A 34 6.33 12.20 15.51
CA ALA A 34 5.31 12.52 14.52
C ALA A 34 4.28 11.39 14.39
N TYR A 35 4.70 10.12 14.31
CA TYR A 35 3.79 8.99 14.23
C TYR A 35 2.94 8.81 15.49
N MET A 36 3.52 8.96 16.68
CA MET A 36 2.76 8.98 17.93
C MET A 36 1.74 10.13 17.98
N GLY A 37 2.08 11.28 17.40
CA GLY A 37 1.16 12.41 17.26
C GLY A 37 0.01 12.10 16.30
N GLN A 38 0.30 11.48 15.15
CA GLN A 38 -0.70 11.09 14.16
C GLN A 38 -1.70 10.07 14.72
N GLU A 39 -1.24 9.02 15.41
CA GLU A 39 -2.12 8.03 16.04
C GLU A 39 -3.11 8.70 17.01
N ARG A 40 -2.65 9.67 17.82
CA ARG A 40 -3.52 10.44 18.72
C ARG A 40 -4.56 11.24 17.96
N ILE A 41 -4.14 11.98 16.92
CA ILE A 41 -5.05 12.77 16.08
C ILE A 41 -6.12 11.89 15.45
N TYR A 42 -5.75 10.71 14.93
CA TYR A 42 -6.74 9.80 14.34
C TYR A 42 -7.73 9.27 15.37
N ASN A 43 -7.28 8.94 16.58
CA ASN A 43 -8.18 8.52 17.65
C ASN A 43 -9.13 9.64 18.09
N GLU A 44 -8.65 10.89 18.18
CA GLU A 44 -9.50 12.05 18.49
C GLU A 44 -10.59 12.23 17.41
N ILE A 45 -10.23 12.11 16.13
CA ILE A 45 -11.21 12.19 15.02
C ILE A 45 -12.21 11.01 15.08
N ILE A 46 -11.74 9.80 15.39
CA ILE A 46 -12.63 8.63 15.54
C ILE A 46 -13.66 8.89 16.66
N ASP A 47 -13.23 9.42 17.81
CA ASP A 47 -14.12 9.74 18.92
C ASP A 47 -15.18 10.77 18.51
N GLU A 48 -14.81 11.80 17.73
CA GLU A 48 -15.77 12.78 17.18
C GLU A 48 -16.79 12.14 16.23
N ILE A 49 -16.33 11.26 15.32
CA ILE A 49 -17.22 10.58 14.36
C ILE A 49 -18.15 9.61 15.09
N LEU A 50 -17.68 8.92 16.13
CA LEU A 50 -18.52 8.02 16.93
C LEU A 50 -19.69 8.76 17.56
N VAL A 51 -19.47 9.96 18.11
CA VAL A 51 -20.57 10.80 18.62
C VAL A 51 -21.57 11.14 17.50
N ARG A 52 -21.09 11.54 16.31
CA ARG A 52 -21.95 11.84 15.16
C ARG A 52 -22.77 10.62 14.72
N VAL A 53 -22.18 9.43 14.72
CA VAL A 53 -22.88 8.17 14.41
C VAL A 53 -23.96 7.89 15.45
N GLU A 54 -23.66 8.01 16.75
CA GLU A 54 -24.65 7.80 17.80
C GLU A 54 -25.85 8.76 17.67
N GLU A 55 -25.59 10.03 17.39
CA GLU A 55 -26.63 11.04 17.15
C GLU A 55 -27.46 10.72 15.90
N THR A 56 -26.81 10.38 14.78
CA THR A 56 -27.46 10.03 13.51
C THR A 56 -28.32 8.77 13.67
N HIS A 57 -27.79 7.75 14.33
CA HIS A 57 -28.50 6.52 14.62
C HIS A 57 -29.75 6.78 15.46
N ALA A 58 -29.64 7.62 16.50
CA ALA A 58 -30.76 7.99 17.35
C ALA A 58 -31.86 8.72 16.57
N ILE A 59 -31.50 9.55 15.57
CA ILE A 59 -32.45 10.21 14.67
C ILE A 59 -33.14 9.17 13.78
N ILE A 60 -32.40 8.26 13.15
CA ILE A 60 -32.94 7.19 12.31
C ILE A 60 -33.97 6.35 13.09
N VAL A 61 -33.63 5.94 14.32
CA VAL A 61 -34.53 5.16 15.19
C VAL A 61 -35.80 5.92 15.53
N LYS A 62 -35.73 7.24 15.75
CA LYS A 62 -36.91 8.09 15.99
C LYS A 62 -37.77 8.21 14.73
N LEU A 63 -37.16 8.47 13.58
CA LEU A 63 -37.87 8.64 12.30
C LEU A 63 -38.63 7.37 11.89
N LYS A 64 -38.05 6.19 12.13
CA LYS A 64 -38.72 4.89 11.88
C LYS A 64 -40.02 4.67 12.66
N LYS A 65 -40.30 5.46 13.71
CA LYS A 65 -41.53 5.34 14.52
C LYS A 65 -42.73 6.06 13.91
N PHE A 66 -42.53 6.91 12.91
CA PHE A 66 -43.62 7.63 12.25
C PHE A 66 -44.19 6.81 11.09
N VAL A 67 -45.52 6.87 10.88
CA VAL A 67 -46.19 6.19 9.75
C VAL A 67 -45.87 6.96 8.46
N GLY A 68 -45.26 6.27 7.49
CA GLY A 68 -44.43 6.85 6.42
C GLY A 68 -45.13 7.49 5.22
N GLY A 69 -44.30 8.10 4.37
CA GLY A 69 -44.57 8.68 3.06
C GLY A 69 -43.24 8.97 2.33
N HIS A 70 -43.24 9.11 1.00
CA HIS A 70 -42.03 9.13 0.15
C HIS A 70 -40.89 10.05 0.65
N VAL A 71 -41.22 11.24 1.16
CA VAL A 71 -40.22 12.20 1.67
C VAL A 71 -39.55 11.72 2.96
N LEU A 72 -40.26 11.00 3.83
CA LEU A 72 -39.69 10.41 5.04
C LEU A 72 -38.80 9.21 4.71
N ASP A 73 -39.13 8.46 3.66
CA ASP A 73 -38.35 7.31 3.22
C ASP A 73 -37.02 7.77 2.57
N GLU A 74 -37.06 8.80 1.73
CA GLU A 74 -35.87 9.42 1.11
C GLU A 74 -34.91 9.98 2.17
N ALA A 75 -35.42 10.76 3.14
CA ALA A 75 -34.60 11.28 4.23
C ALA A 75 -33.99 10.18 5.12
N LEU A 76 -34.69 9.05 5.30
CA LEU A 76 -34.18 7.90 6.02
C LEU A 76 -33.05 7.20 5.27
N ASP A 77 -33.12 7.14 3.95
CA ASP A 77 -32.07 6.53 3.12
C ASP A 77 -30.82 7.41 3.06
N ASP A 78 -30.98 8.73 2.94
CA ASP A 78 -29.86 9.69 3.02
C ASP A 78 -29.12 9.60 4.37
N LEU A 79 -29.87 9.53 5.48
CA LEU A 79 -29.26 9.39 6.82
C LEU A 79 -28.51 8.07 6.99
N LYS A 80 -29.04 6.96 6.46
CA LYS A 80 -28.33 5.66 6.49
C LYS A 80 -27.06 5.71 5.63
N ALA A 81 -27.12 6.37 4.47
CA ALA A 81 -25.96 6.50 3.60
C ALA A 81 -24.85 7.32 4.28
N ALA A 82 -25.20 8.44 4.93
CA ALA A 82 -24.26 9.25 5.70
C ALA A 82 -23.66 8.47 6.89
N GLU A 83 -24.48 7.75 7.66
CA GLU A 83 -24.01 6.88 8.74
C GLU A 83 -23.05 5.79 8.25
N GLN A 84 -23.32 5.21 7.07
CA GLN A 84 -22.46 4.20 6.46
C GLN A 84 -21.12 4.79 6.00
N GLU A 85 -21.10 6.03 5.50
CA GLU A 85 -19.88 6.76 5.16
C GLU A 85 -19.01 7.01 6.38
N ASP A 86 -19.63 7.38 7.51
CA ASP A 86 -18.95 7.57 8.79
C ASP A 86 -18.28 6.30 9.29
N PHE A 87 -18.97 5.15 9.22
CA PHE A 87 -18.36 3.86 9.54
C PHE A 87 -17.19 3.53 8.62
N ALA A 88 -17.28 3.85 7.33
CA ALA A 88 -16.19 3.64 6.40
C ALA A 88 -14.97 4.53 6.73
N GLU A 89 -15.21 5.78 7.16
CA GLU A 89 -14.14 6.68 7.61
C GLU A 89 -13.48 6.22 8.90
N ILE A 90 -14.25 5.78 9.90
CA ILE A 90 -13.69 5.16 11.12
C ILE A 90 -12.78 3.98 10.76
N GLY A 91 -13.22 3.11 9.85
CA GLY A 91 -12.41 1.98 9.37
C GLY A 91 -11.08 2.41 8.75
N ARG A 92 -11.07 3.47 7.94
CA ARG A 92 -9.85 4.04 7.35
C ARG A 92 -8.92 4.63 8.41
N LEU A 93 -9.47 5.42 9.33
CA LEU A 93 -8.70 6.05 10.42
C LEU A 93 -8.08 5.01 11.35
N MET A 94 -8.79 3.92 11.66
CA MET A 94 -8.24 2.81 12.46
C MET A 94 -7.05 2.14 11.77
N GLN A 95 -7.13 1.90 10.46
CA GLN A 95 -6.01 1.35 9.69
C GLN A 95 -4.81 2.30 9.65
N MET A 96 -5.07 3.60 9.50
CA MET A 96 -4.03 4.63 9.53
C MET A 96 -3.37 4.75 10.92
N GLY A 97 -4.17 4.72 11.98
CA GLY A 97 -3.70 4.71 13.37
C GLY A 97 -2.84 3.50 13.68
N HIS A 98 -3.29 2.30 13.31
CA HIS A 98 -2.51 1.08 13.44
C HIS A 98 -1.16 1.20 12.69
N SER A 99 -1.18 1.68 11.45
CA SER A 99 0.04 1.88 10.65
C SER A 99 1.01 2.86 11.30
N ALA A 100 0.51 3.97 11.88
CA ALA A 100 1.34 4.93 12.61
C ALA A 100 1.93 4.31 13.89
N SER A 101 1.13 3.54 14.63
CA SER A 101 1.55 2.83 15.85
C SER A 101 2.66 1.81 15.56
N VAL A 102 2.50 0.99 14.51
CA VAL A 102 3.51 0.03 14.06
C VAL A 102 4.83 0.76 13.73
N ARG A 103 4.78 1.83 12.93
CA ARG A 103 5.98 2.62 12.58
C ARG A 103 6.65 3.25 13.80
N ALA A 104 5.87 3.72 14.77
CA ALA A 104 6.41 4.26 16.03
C ALA A 104 7.08 3.17 16.89
N GLY A 105 6.48 1.97 16.93
CA GLY A 105 6.97 0.80 17.66
C GLY A 105 8.24 0.20 17.06
N GLU A 106 8.33 0.07 15.73
CA GLU A 106 9.53 -0.44 15.08
C GLU A 106 10.76 0.49 15.30
N LYS A 107 10.52 1.81 15.41
CA LYS A 107 11.56 2.79 15.77
C LYS A 107 11.97 2.71 17.25
N PHE A 108 11.21 2.04 18.13
CA PHE A 108 11.61 1.74 19.52
C PHE A 108 12.69 0.66 19.58
N ILE A 109 12.68 -0.28 18.62
CA ILE A 109 13.67 -1.38 18.54
C ILE A 109 15.06 -0.86 18.14
N CYS A 110 15.17 0.31 17.51
CA CYS A 110 16.43 1.04 17.27
C CYS A 110 17.05 1.67 18.54
N GLY A 111 16.81 1.08 19.71
CA GLY A 111 17.11 1.67 21.03
C GLY A 111 18.58 1.62 21.46
N SER A 112 19.47 0.98 20.70
CA SER A 112 20.91 1.15 20.91
C SER A 112 21.34 2.39 20.13
N ASN A 113 22.11 3.31 20.73
CA ASN A 113 22.58 4.53 20.08
C ASN A 113 23.61 4.27 18.94
N GLU A 114 23.58 3.08 18.35
CA GLU A 114 24.48 2.61 17.31
C GLU A 114 23.88 2.86 15.92
N SER A 115 24.69 3.40 15.01
CA SER A 115 24.29 3.64 13.62
C SER A 115 23.72 2.42 12.92
N LYS A 116 24.24 1.23 13.25
CA LYS A 116 23.87 -0.03 12.59
C LYS A 116 22.39 -0.35 12.75
N ASP A 117 21.77 0.00 13.88
CA ASP A 117 20.36 -0.28 14.14
C ASP A 117 19.45 0.58 13.27
N TYR A 118 19.79 1.85 13.06
CA TYR A 118 19.07 2.73 12.14
C TYR A 118 19.15 2.25 10.69
N PHE A 119 20.34 1.82 10.24
CA PHE A 119 20.51 1.26 8.90
C PHE A 119 19.75 -0.06 8.75
N LYS A 120 19.82 -0.93 9.77
CA LYS A 120 19.06 -2.19 9.79
C LYS A 120 17.57 -1.92 9.64
N TYR A 121 17.02 -0.98 10.39
CA TYR A 121 15.61 -0.59 10.26
C TYR A 121 15.25 -0.15 8.85
N LEU A 122 16.04 0.74 8.24
CA LEU A 122 15.78 1.22 6.87
C LEU A 122 15.75 0.05 5.88
N PHE A 123 16.72 -0.87 5.96
CA PHE A 123 16.78 -2.00 5.05
C PHE A 123 15.66 -3.03 5.29
N VAL A 124 15.26 -3.28 6.54
CA VAL A 124 14.11 -4.13 6.86
C VAL A 124 12.83 -3.53 6.30
N GLN A 125 12.64 -2.22 6.45
CA GLN A 125 11.48 -1.52 5.91
C GLN A 125 11.44 -1.60 4.37
N GLU A 126 12.55 -1.31 3.69
CA GLU A 126 12.64 -1.41 2.22
C GLU A 126 12.45 -2.86 1.73
N GLU A 127 12.96 -3.87 2.46
CA GLU A 127 12.70 -5.29 2.14
C GLU A 127 11.21 -5.60 2.20
N TRP A 128 10.52 -5.15 3.26
CA TRP A 128 9.09 -5.38 3.45
C TRP A 128 8.24 -4.65 2.41
N GLU A 129 8.59 -3.40 2.06
CA GLU A 129 7.93 -2.64 1.00
C GLU A 129 8.06 -3.33 -0.36
N ASN A 130 9.26 -3.83 -0.70
CA ASN A 130 9.48 -4.59 -1.92
C ASN A 130 8.66 -5.89 -1.95
N GLU A 131 8.61 -6.64 -0.84
CA GLU A 131 7.80 -7.86 -0.72
C GLU A 131 6.29 -7.56 -0.88
N GLY A 132 5.82 -6.45 -0.33
CA GLY A 132 4.45 -5.98 -0.51
C GLY A 132 4.12 -5.63 -1.97
N LEU A 133 5.03 -4.95 -2.67
CA LEU A 133 4.88 -4.63 -4.10
C LEU A 133 4.89 -5.90 -4.97
N ILE A 134 5.77 -6.87 -4.67
CA ILE A 134 5.81 -8.17 -5.36
C ILE A 134 4.45 -8.85 -5.26
N ARG A 135 3.86 -8.92 -4.06
CA ARG A 135 2.56 -9.57 -3.84
C ARG A 135 1.46 -8.96 -4.70
N LYS A 136 1.34 -7.62 -4.69
CA LYS A 136 0.37 -6.90 -5.50
C LYS A 136 0.56 -7.12 -7.01
N LEU A 137 1.81 -7.12 -7.46
CA LEU A 137 2.12 -7.35 -8.87
C LEU A 137 1.84 -8.79 -9.31
N VAL A 138 2.03 -9.77 -8.44
CA VAL A 138 1.65 -11.17 -8.71
C VAL A 138 0.13 -11.28 -8.83
N GLU A 139 -0.64 -10.68 -7.92
CA GLU A 139 -2.11 -10.66 -8.02
C GLU A 139 -2.59 -10.02 -9.34
N TRP A 140 -1.97 -8.91 -9.76
CA TRP A 140 -2.27 -8.30 -11.05
C TRP A 140 -1.86 -9.17 -12.23
N TYR A 141 -0.69 -9.81 -12.17
CA TYR A 141 -0.21 -10.72 -13.20
C TYR A 141 -1.19 -11.87 -13.42
N ASP A 142 -1.68 -12.50 -12.35
CA ASP A 142 -2.65 -13.59 -12.41
C ASP A 142 -3.97 -13.12 -13.05
N GLY A 143 -4.48 -11.95 -12.66
CA GLY A 143 -5.67 -11.37 -13.28
C GLY A 143 -5.51 -11.05 -14.78
N PHE A 144 -4.31 -10.61 -15.19
CA PHE A 144 -4.02 -10.39 -16.62
C PHE A 144 -3.88 -11.71 -17.39
N GLN A 145 -3.30 -12.75 -16.80
CA GLN A 145 -3.25 -14.09 -17.38
C GLN A 145 -4.64 -14.62 -17.67
N GLU A 146 -5.56 -14.54 -16.70
CA GLU A 146 -6.96 -14.95 -16.89
C GLU A 146 -7.64 -14.15 -18.00
N LYS A 147 -7.43 -12.83 -18.05
CA LYS A 147 -7.98 -11.97 -19.11
C LYS A 147 -7.46 -12.33 -20.49
N ILE A 148 -6.16 -12.60 -20.63
CA ILE A 148 -5.54 -13.02 -21.90
C ILE A 148 -6.10 -14.38 -22.33
N ALA A 149 -6.22 -15.34 -21.41
CA ALA A 149 -6.79 -16.65 -21.70
C ALA A 149 -8.25 -16.54 -22.18
N LYS A 150 -9.07 -15.70 -21.51
CA LYS A 150 -10.45 -15.43 -21.92
C LYS A 150 -10.51 -14.80 -23.32
N PHE A 151 -9.63 -13.84 -23.62
CA PHE A 151 -9.59 -13.21 -24.94
C PHE A 151 -9.19 -14.23 -26.00
N GLY A 152 -8.18 -15.06 -25.74
CA GLY A 152 -7.78 -16.13 -26.66
C GLY A 152 -8.91 -17.11 -26.95
N ALA A 153 -9.68 -17.51 -25.95
CA ALA A 153 -10.85 -18.38 -26.14
C ALA A 153 -11.93 -17.72 -27.01
N MET A 154 -12.21 -16.42 -26.81
CA MET A 154 -13.17 -15.69 -27.64
C MET A 154 -12.71 -15.56 -29.10
N ILE A 155 -11.41 -15.35 -29.35
CA ILE A 155 -10.87 -15.32 -30.72
C ILE A 155 -11.03 -16.69 -31.37
N GLU A 156 -10.62 -17.76 -30.67
CA GLU A 156 -10.69 -19.12 -31.21
C GLU A 156 -12.13 -19.54 -31.51
N GLU A 157 -13.06 -19.26 -30.60
CA GLU A 157 -14.47 -19.57 -30.77
C GLU A 157 -15.09 -18.75 -31.90
N GLY A 158 -14.81 -17.44 -31.94
CA GLY A 158 -15.26 -16.58 -33.01
C GLY A 158 -14.79 -17.03 -34.38
N GLN A 159 -13.52 -17.42 -34.53
CA GLN A 159 -12.98 -17.94 -35.80
C GLN A 159 -13.69 -19.20 -36.32
N ARG A 160 -14.40 -19.95 -35.47
CA ARG A 160 -15.15 -21.16 -35.87
C ARG A 160 -16.51 -20.87 -36.51
N PHE A 161 -17.03 -19.64 -36.39
CA PHE A 161 -18.28 -19.24 -37.03
C PHE A 161 -18.02 -18.65 -38.43
N SER A 162 -18.86 -19.02 -39.41
CA SER A 162 -18.67 -18.64 -40.82
C SER A 162 -19.39 -17.36 -41.25
N ASP A 163 -20.40 -16.90 -40.50
CA ASP A 163 -21.40 -15.93 -40.97
C ASP A 163 -21.38 -14.63 -40.16
N PHE A 164 -20.27 -13.90 -40.17
CA PHE A 164 -20.17 -12.60 -39.52
C PHE A 164 -20.51 -11.43 -40.44
N ASP A 165 -21.22 -10.43 -39.90
CA ASP A 165 -21.32 -9.12 -40.52
C ASP A 165 -20.03 -8.30 -40.31
N VAL A 166 -19.96 -7.12 -40.93
CA VAL A 166 -18.77 -6.24 -40.87
C VAL A 166 -18.45 -5.80 -39.43
N ALA A 167 -19.47 -5.50 -38.63
CA ALA A 167 -19.28 -5.03 -37.25
C ALA A 167 -18.67 -6.12 -36.36
N HIS A 168 -19.02 -7.39 -36.59
CA HIS A 168 -18.41 -8.51 -35.89
C HIS A 168 -16.93 -8.70 -36.26
N TRP A 169 -16.56 -8.51 -37.53
CA TRP A 169 -15.16 -8.57 -37.96
C TRP A 169 -14.32 -7.46 -37.34
N ASP A 170 -14.83 -6.22 -37.31
CA ASP A 170 -14.17 -5.08 -36.66
C ASP A 170 -13.98 -5.34 -35.15
N GLY A 171 -14.99 -5.92 -34.50
CA GLY A 171 -14.92 -6.33 -33.09
C GLY A 171 -13.86 -7.41 -32.84
N MET A 172 -13.71 -8.36 -33.76
CA MET A 172 -12.68 -9.41 -33.68
C MET A 172 -11.27 -8.84 -33.81
N GLU A 173 -11.06 -7.91 -34.75
CA GLU A 173 -9.78 -7.22 -34.91
C GLU A 173 -9.40 -6.44 -33.63
N CYS A 174 -10.36 -5.68 -33.06
CA CYS A 174 -10.14 -4.99 -31.79
C CYS A 174 -9.76 -5.96 -30.65
N LEU A 175 -10.33 -7.18 -30.65
CA LEU A 175 -10.06 -8.18 -29.63
C LEU A 175 -8.65 -8.79 -29.77
N VAL A 176 -8.19 -9.01 -31.00
CA VAL A 176 -6.80 -9.41 -31.33
C VAL A 176 -5.82 -8.33 -30.87
N GLU A 177 -6.08 -7.06 -31.20
CA GLU A 177 -5.23 -5.94 -30.79
C GLU A 177 -5.16 -5.80 -29.26
N ALA A 178 -6.31 -5.88 -28.59
CA ALA A 178 -6.38 -5.81 -27.14
C ALA A 178 -5.66 -6.99 -26.47
N GLN A 179 -5.74 -8.20 -27.04
CA GLN A 179 -5.00 -9.36 -26.54
C GLN A 179 -3.49 -9.18 -26.69
N ALA A 180 -3.01 -8.70 -27.85
CA ALA A 180 -1.60 -8.40 -28.06
C ALA A 180 -1.09 -7.35 -27.06
N LYS A 181 -1.86 -6.27 -26.84
CA LYS A 181 -1.51 -5.23 -25.86
C LYS A 181 -1.50 -5.76 -24.43
N ASN A 182 -2.44 -6.61 -24.05
CA ASN A 182 -2.43 -7.27 -22.73
C ASN A 182 -1.16 -8.14 -22.55
N GLY A 183 -0.73 -8.84 -23.61
CA GLY A 183 0.53 -9.59 -23.60
C GLY A 183 1.76 -8.72 -23.38
N GLU A 184 1.84 -7.54 -24.00
CA GLU A 184 2.91 -6.57 -23.76
C GLU A 184 2.92 -6.06 -22.31
N ILE A 185 1.74 -5.75 -21.74
CA ILE A 185 1.61 -5.30 -20.35
C ILE A 185 2.10 -6.39 -19.39
N LEU A 186 1.71 -7.64 -19.63
CA LEU A 186 2.14 -8.77 -18.82
C LEU A 186 3.66 -8.96 -18.84
N GLN A 187 4.30 -8.80 -20.01
CA GLN A 187 5.76 -8.84 -20.13
C GLN A 187 6.44 -7.71 -19.36
N ALA A 188 5.85 -6.51 -19.34
CA ALA A 188 6.35 -5.42 -18.51
C ALA A 188 6.27 -5.75 -17.01
N PHE A 189 5.18 -6.37 -16.55
CA PHE A 189 5.05 -6.80 -15.16
C PHE A 189 6.10 -7.83 -14.75
N LEU A 190 6.42 -8.81 -15.60
CA LEU A 190 7.49 -9.78 -15.32
C LEU A 190 8.84 -9.09 -15.10
N ARG A 191 9.19 -8.11 -15.95
CA ARG A 191 10.44 -7.36 -15.79
C ARG A 191 10.48 -6.57 -14.48
N VAL A 192 9.36 -5.96 -14.09
CA VAL A 192 9.27 -5.24 -12.80
C VAL A 192 9.39 -6.22 -11.63
N LEU A 193 8.74 -7.39 -11.70
CA LEU A 193 8.83 -8.43 -10.68
C LEU A 193 10.27 -8.91 -10.49
N ASP A 194 11.04 -9.08 -11.56
CA ASP A 194 12.45 -9.49 -11.47
C ASP A 194 13.29 -8.42 -10.76
N VAL A 195 13.14 -7.15 -11.13
CA VAL A 195 13.83 -6.03 -10.46
C VAL A 195 13.46 -5.96 -8.98
N LEU A 196 12.19 -6.14 -8.63
CA LEU A 196 11.75 -6.11 -7.24
C LEU A 196 12.28 -7.29 -6.42
N ARG A 197 12.37 -8.48 -7.01
CA ARG A 197 12.96 -9.66 -6.36
C ARG A 197 14.44 -9.43 -6.09
N GLU A 198 15.17 -8.91 -7.07
CA GLU A 198 16.59 -8.54 -6.92
C GLU A 198 16.77 -7.48 -5.83
N ALA A 199 15.94 -6.44 -5.83
CA ALA A 199 15.98 -5.37 -4.83
C ALA A 199 15.69 -5.92 -3.42
N ARG A 200 14.66 -6.76 -3.25
CA ARG A 200 14.37 -7.42 -1.97
C ARG A 200 15.56 -8.25 -1.49
N ASP A 201 16.14 -9.06 -2.35
CA ASP A 201 17.27 -9.92 -1.98
C ASP A 201 18.53 -9.09 -1.65
N GLU A 202 18.72 -7.94 -2.31
CA GLU A 202 19.72 -6.94 -1.93
C GLU A 202 19.48 -6.38 -0.52
N LYS A 203 18.26 -5.93 -0.21
CA LYS A 203 17.94 -5.41 1.13
C LYS A 203 18.12 -6.48 2.20
N ARG A 204 17.68 -7.72 1.95
CA ARG A 204 17.92 -8.86 2.84
C ARG A 204 19.41 -9.05 3.14
N ARG A 205 20.28 -8.96 2.12
CA ARG A 205 21.74 -9.02 2.33
C ARG A 205 22.23 -7.85 3.19
N HIS A 206 21.72 -6.64 2.97
CA HIS A 206 22.11 -5.48 3.79
C HIS A 206 21.70 -5.65 5.27
N VAL A 207 20.51 -6.21 5.54
CA VAL A 207 20.08 -6.57 6.90
C VAL A 207 21.06 -7.56 7.54
N MET A 208 21.41 -8.64 6.83
CA MET A 208 22.39 -9.62 7.32
C MET A 208 23.76 -8.99 7.61
N VAL A 209 24.21 -8.03 6.79
CA VAL A 209 25.46 -7.32 7.04
C VAL A 209 25.37 -6.51 8.33
N MET A 210 24.24 -5.87 8.64
CA MET A 210 24.08 -5.13 9.90
C MET A 210 24.08 -6.06 11.13
N ASP A 211 23.62 -7.31 11.00
CA ASP A 211 23.64 -8.30 12.09
C ASP A 211 25.04 -8.82 12.44
N VAL A 212 25.95 -8.86 11.47
CA VAL A 212 27.31 -9.41 11.65
C VAL A 212 28.26 -8.43 12.36
N HIS A 213 27.99 -7.13 12.34
CA HIS A 213 28.85 -6.10 12.95
C HIS A 213 28.58 -5.89 14.45
N GLN A 214 28.60 -6.97 15.25
CA GLN A 214 28.48 -6.92 16.71
C GLN A 214 29.57 -6.08 17.37
#